data_AF-A0A0Q8CD43-F1
#
_entry.id   AF-A0A0Q8CD43-F1
#
_cell.length_a   1.000
_cell.length_b   1.000
_cell.length_c   1.000
_cell.angle_alpha   90.00
_cell.angle_beta   90.00
_cell.angle_gamma   90.00
#
_symmetry.space_group_name_H-M   'P 1'
#
loop_
_entity.id
_entity.type
_entity.pdbx_description
1 polymer ?
#
loop_
_entity_poly.entity_id
_entity_poly.type
_entity_poly.pdbx_seq_one_letter_code
_entity_poly.pdbx_strand_id
1 'polypeptide(L)'
;MNELLIGYARVSTYEQDLTAQRVALERLGVDPAYIYTDHGLTGTNRARPGLREALAACRNGDTLVVAKLDRLARSLRDASDIVDELTAKHVKLSIGGSVHDPLDPVGRLLFNVLAMVAEFESDLIRARTREGMQVAKAKGRLRGKQPKLSLPQQHHLMEVHNAGTHTTAELAELFNVARSTVYRTIQRQTQTRTGK
;
A
#
# COMPACT_ATOMS: atom_id res chain seq x y z
N MET A 1 0.60 26.88 -25.33
CA MET A 1 -0.45 26.25 -24.51
C MET A 1 -0.36 26.89 -23.14
N ASN A 2 -1.48 27.38 -22.59
CA ASN A 2 -1.46 27.99 -21.25
C ASN A 2 -1.16 26.92 -20.21
N GLU A 3 -0.18 27.20 -19.35
CA GLU A 3 0.10 26.43 -18.15
C GLU A 3 -1.08 26.55 -17.19
N LEU A 4 -1.72 25.42 -16.87
CA LEU A 4 -2.82 25.38 -15.89
C LEU A 4 -2.27 25.07 -14.50
N LEU A 5 -2.78 25.76 -13.49
CA LEU A 5 -2.52 25.46 -12.09
C LEU A 5 -3.66 24.59 -11.55
N ILE A 6 -3.35 23.36 -11.16
CA ILE A 6 -4.30 22.43 -10.54
C ILE A 6 -4.02 22.39 -9.04
N GLY A 7 -5.01 22.72 -8.20
CA GLY A 7 -4.84 22.72 -6.75
C GLY A 7 -5.26 21.40 -6.13
N TYR A 8 -4.51 20.94 -5.13
CA TYR A 8 -4.94 19.85 -4.27
C TYR A 8 -4.82 20.23 -2.79
N ALA A 9 -5.91 19.98 -2.03
CA ALA A 9 -5.95 20.16 -0.59
C ALA A 9 -6.45 18.91 0.12
N ARG A 10 -5.84 18.61 1.27
CA ARG A 10 -6.25 17.51 2.15
C ARG A 10 -6.59 18.05 3.52
N VAL A 11 -7.85 17.91 3.88
CA VAL A 11 -8.45 18.65 5.00
C VAL A 11 -8.91 17.68 6.06
N SER A 12 -8.63 17.97 7.31
CA SER A 12 -9.18 17.21 8.44
C SER A 12 -10.68 17.49 8.58
N THR A 13 -11.39 16.75 9.45
CA THR A 13 -12.84 16.88 9.73
C THR A 13 -13.36 18.29 10.04
N TYR A 14 -12.50 19.28 10.25
CA TYR A 14 -12.87 20.64 10.59
C TYR A 14 -13.06 21.51 9.33
N GLU A 15 -14.27 22.04 9.14
CA GLU A 15 -14.61 22.95 8.03
C GLU A 15 -13.71 24.20 7.98
N GLN A 16 -13.21 24.67 9.12
CA GLN A 16 -12.27 25.80 9.20
C GLN A 16 -10.91 25.53 8.52
N ASP A 17 -10.42 24.29 8.55
CA ASP A 17 -9.16 23.88 7.90
C ASP A 17 -9.30 23.90 6.37
N LEU A 18 -10.51 23.61 5.87
CA LEU A 18 -10.82 23.59 4.44
C LEU A 18 -10.79 24.97 3.81
N THR A 19 -11.45 25.94 4.45
CA THR A 19 -11.45 27.33 3.98
C THR A 19 -10.03 27.90 3.97
N ALA A 20 -9.23 27.62 5.01
CA ALA A 20 -7.86 28.11 5.08
C ALA A 20 -6.96 27.54 3.96
N GLN A 21 -7.08 26.25 3.64
CA GLN A 21 -6.29 25.62 2.58
C GLN A 21 -6.72 26.07 1.18
N ARG A 22 -8.03 26.25 0.94
CA ARG A 22 -8.53 26.80 -0.33
C ARG A 22 -8.01 28.21 -0.57
N VAL A 23 -8.15 29.09 0.42
CA VAL A 23 -7.62 30.45 0.35
C VAL A 23 -6.11 30.46 0.11
N ALA A 24 -5.36 29.52 0.70
CA ALA A 24 -3.94 29.39 0.44
C ALA A 24 -3.65 29.01 -1.02
N LEU A 25 -4.40 28.07 -1.61
CA LEU A 25 -4.25 27.68 -3.02
C LEU A 25 -4.65 28.80 -3.99
N GLU A 26 -5.73 29.52 -3.69
CA GLU A 26 -6.15 30.69 -4.47
C GLU A 26 -5.09 31.79 -4.44
N ARG A 27 -4.47 32.04 -3.28
CA ARG A 27 -3.33 32.97 -3.17
C ARG A 27 -2.09 32.53 -3.96
N LEU A 28 -1.96 31.23 -4.22
CA LEU A 28 -0.92 30.68 -5.09
C LEU A 28 -1.31 30.74 -6.58
N GLY A 29 -2.46 31.35 -6.92
CA GLY A 29 -2.91 31.57 -8.30
C GLY A 29 -3.76 30.43 -8.87
N VAL A 30 -4.14 29.44 -8.06
CA VAL A 30 -5.02 28.36 -8.52
C VAL A 30 -6.45 28.88 -8.66
N ASP A 31 -7.07 28.65 -9.81
CA ASP A 31 -8.49 28.93 -10.00
C ASP A 31 -9.33 28.00 -9.09
N PRO A 32 -10.31 28.52 -8.33
CA PRO A 32 -11.19 27.72 -7.49
C PRO A 32 -11.86 26.52 -8.20
N ALA A 33 -12.10 26.62 -9.51
CA ALA A 33 -12.68 25.54 -10.32
C ALA A 33 -11.74 24.33 -10.49
N TYR A 34 -10.43 24.52 -10.31
CA TYR A 34 -9.42 23.46 -10.42
C TYR A 34 -8.84 23.04 -9.06
N ILE A 35 -9.52 23.37 -7.96
CA ILE A 35 -9.14 22.91 -6.62
C ILE A 35 -9.88 21.63 -6.27
N TYR A 36 -9.13 20.53 -6.21
CA TYR A 36 -9.61 19.22 -5.77
C TYR A 36 -9.31 19.03 -4.28
N THR A 37 -10.23 18.41 -3.57
CA THR A 37 -10.14 18.27 -2.11
C THR A 37 -10.45 16.86 -1.65
N ASP A 38 -9.65 16.33 -0.72
CA ASP A 38 -9.96 15.10 -0.01
C ASP A 38 -10.24 15.39 1.48
N HIS A 39 -11.38 14.87 1.98
CA HIS A 39 -11.76 14.97 3.38
C HIS A 39 -11.15 13.83 4.23
N GLY A 40 -10.53 14.20 5.34
CA GLY A 40 -9.88 13.34 6.30
C GLY A 40 -10.85 12.91 7.39
N LEU A 41 -11.66 11.89 7.12
CA LEU A 41 -12.42 11.15 8.13
C LEU A 41 -11.79 9.76 8.32
N THR A 42 -11.11 9.59 9.46
CA THR A 42 -10.67 8.32 10.05
C THR A 42 -9.60 7.53 9.27
N GLY A 43 -8.69 6.88 9.99
CA GLY A 43 -7.45 6.26 9.50
C GLY A 43 -7.59 5.06 8.53
N THR A 44 -8.71 4.93 7.82
CA THR A 44 -9.03 3.80 6.95
C THR A 44 -9.31 4.18 5.50
N ASN A 45 -9.69 5.43 5.18
CA ASN A 45 -9.96 5.79 3.78
C ASN A 45 -8.65 6.14 3.03
N ARG A 46 -8.11 5.15 2.31
CA ARG A 46 -6.93 5.27 1.43
C ARG A 46 -7.28 5.83 0.05
N ALA A 47 -8.55 5.89 -0.32
CA ALA A 47 -8.94 5.98 -1.72
C ALA A 47 -8.64 7.33 -2.39
N ARG A 48 -8.34 8.41 -1.62
CA ARG A 48 -8.01 9.78 -2.08
C ARG A 48 -8.55 10.12 -3.48
N PRO A 49 -9.88 10.06 -3.66
CA PRO A 49 -10.48 10.33 -4.96
C PRO A 49 -10.12 11.74 -5.46
N GLY A 50 -10.08 12.75 -4.57
CA GLY A 50 -9.72 14.12 -4.95
C GLY A 50 -8.30 14.24 -5.50
N LEU A 51 -7.32 13.55 -4.89
CA LEU A 51 -5.96 13.52 -5.43
C LEU A 51 -5.92 12.83 -6.80
N ARG A 52 -6.66 11.73 -6.99
CA ARG A 52 -6.69 11.04 -8.27
C ARG A 52 -7.35 11.87 -9.37
N GLU A 53 -8.41 12.60 -9.05
CA GLU A 53 -9.04 13.56 -9.97
C GLU A 53 -8.07 14.70 -10.33
N ALA A 54 -7.36 15.25 -9.35
CA ALA A 54 -6.34 16.28 -9.59
C ALA A 54 -5.25 15.78 -10.55
N LEU A 55 -4.68 14.61 -10.27
CA LEU A 55 -3.63 13.99 -11.10
C LEU A 55 -4.13 13.63 -12.50
N ALA A 56 -5.42 13.28 -12.65
CA ALA A 56 -6.03 13.01 -13.95
C ALA A 56 -6.32 14.29 -14.74
N ALA A 57 -6.58 15.41 -14.05
CA ALA A 57 -6.78 16.71 -14.68
C ALA A 57 -5.48 17.31 -15.22
N CYS A 58 -4.34 17.03 -14.58
CA CYS A 58 -3.02 17.51 -15.02
C CYS A 58 -2.62 16.97 -16.40
N ARG A 59 -2.16 17.86 -17.28
CA ARG A 59 -1.59 17.57 -18.59
C ARG A 59 -0.13 18.00 -18.65
N ASN A 60 0.56 17.61 -19.71
CA ASN A 60 1.95 18.02 -19.95
C ASN A 60 2.08 19.55 -19.92
N GLY A 61 3.00 20.04 -19.09
CA GLY A 61 3.28 21.46 -18.91
C GLY A 61 2.46 22.14 -17.82
N ASP A 62 1.46 21.46 -17.24
CA ASP A 62 0.71 21.98 -16.10
C ASP A 62 1.51 21.89 -14.80
N THR A 63 1.02 22.57 -13.76
CA THR A 63 1.58 22.52 -12.42
C THR A 63 0.53 22.04 -11.42
N LEU A 64 0.85 20.97 -10.68
CA LEU A 64 0.10 20.58 -9.48
C LEU A 64 0.55 21.47 -8.32
N VAL A 65 -0.37 22.18 -7.69
CA VAL A 65 -0.12 23.12 -6.61
C VAL A 65 -0.69 22.57 -5.30
N VAL A 66 0.15 22.54 -4.28
CA VAL A 66 -0.23 22.19 -2.91
C VAL A 66 0.29 23.24 -1.94
N ALA A 67 -0.48 23.55 -0.90
CA ALA A 67 -0.05 24.52 0.10
C ALA A 67 1.17 24.02 0.90
N LYS A 68 1.23 22.72 1.20
CA LYS A 68 2.32 22.06 1.93
C LYS A 68 2.45 20.58 1.55
N LEU A 69 3.65 20.02 1.70
CA LEU A 69 3.94 18.62 1.35
C LEU A 69 3.16 17.61 2.22
N ASP A 70 2.95 17.90 3.50
CA ASP A 70 2.17 17.04 4.41
C ASP A 70 0.70 16.93 4.01
N ARG A 71 0.20 17.84 3.17
CA ARG A 71 -1.16 17.81 2.62
C ARG A 71 -1.25 16.96 1.37
N LEU A 72 -0.18 16.91 0.57
CA LEU A 72 -0.06 16.03 -0.58
C LEU A 72 0.09 14.56 -0.16
N ALA A 73 1.12 14.27 0.64
CA ALA A 73 1.57 12.93 0.94
C ALA A 73 1.30 12.52 2.40
N ARG A 74 1.14 11.22 2.66
CA ARG A 74 0.99 10.62 4.00
C ARG A 74 2.29 9.98 4.50
N SER A 75 3.24 9.76 3.61
CA SER A 75 4.57 9.23 3.90
C SER A 75 5.54 9.68 2.81
N LEU A 76 6.84 9.47 3.03
CA LEU A 76 7.84 9.74 1.99
C LEU A 76 7.67 8.84 0.76
N ARG A 77 7.30 7.56 0.96
CA ARG A 77 7.00 6.65 -0.16
C ARG A 77 5.83 7.16 -0.99
N ASP A 78 4.78 7.60 -0.31
CA ASP A 78 3.61 8.17 -0.97
C ASP A 78 3.95 9.47 -1.73
N ALA A 79 4.83 10.31 -1.17
CA ALA A 79 5.35 11.47 -1.87
C ALA A 79 6.13 11.07 -3.13
N SER A 80 7.00 10.07 -3.02
CA SER A 80 7.77 9.54 -4.16
C SER A 80 6.86 9.02 -5.28
N ASP A 81 5.87 8.20 -4.94
CA ASP A 81 4.94 7.61 -5.93
C ASP A 81 4.18 8.71 -6.71
N ILE A 82 3.72 9.75 -6.00
CA ILE A 82 3.05 10.91 -6.61
C ILE A 82 3.99 11.67 -7.55
N VAL A 83 5.24 11.87 -7.10
CA VAL A 83 6.26 12.57 -7.86
C VAL A 83 6.64 11.83 -9.14
N ASP A 84 6.76 10.50 -9.08
CA ASP A 84 7.05 9.67 -10.24
C ASP A 84 5.93 9.78 -11.29
N GLU A 85 4.66 9.80 -10.83
CA GLU A 85 3.51 9.99 -11.72
C GLU A 85 3.52 11.38 -12.37
N LEU A 86 3.80 12.45 -11.61
CA LEU A 86 3.93 13.81 -12.14
C LEU A 86 5.07 13.93 -13.15
N THR A 87 6.21 13.31 -12.84
CA THR A 87 7.40 13.27 -13.72
C THR A 87 7.08 12.58 -15.04
N ALA A 88 6.40 11.42 -14.99
CA ALA A 88 5.98 10.68 -16.17
C ALA A 88 5.01 11.48 -17.06
N LYS A 89 4.18 12.35 -16.47
CA LYS A 89 3.26 13.25 -17.18
C LYS A 89 3.87 14.60 -17.59
N HIS A 90 5.12 14.88 -17.19
CA HIS A 90 5.79 16.17 -17.36
C HIS A 90 5.00 17.33 -16.74
N VAL A 91 4.50 17.08 -15.52
CA VAL A 91 3.77 18.04 -14.68
C VAL A 91 4.71 18.54 -13.60
N LYS A 92 4.73 19.85 -13.37
CA LYS A 92 5.54 20.46 -12.30
C LYS A 92 4.82 20.34 -10.96
N LEU A 93 5.56 20.35 -9.86
CA LEU A 93 4.99 20.37 -8.51
C LEU A 93 5.29 21.69 -7.83
N SER A 94 4.28 22.45 -7.43
CA SER A 94 4.40 23.65 -6.60
C SER A 94 4.04 23.34 -5.16
N ILE A 95 4.97 23.56 -4.23
CA ILE A 95 4.76 23.38 -2.80
C ILE A 95 4.88 24.74 -2.12
N GLY A 96 3.77 25.27 -1.62
CA GLY A 96 3.75 26.56 -0.92
C GLY A 96 4.24 27.74 -1.78
N GLY A 97 4.19 27.60 -3.11
CA GLY A 97 4.67 28.60 -4.07
C GLY A 97 6.07 28.32 -4.63
N SER A 98 6.82 27.36 -4.07
CA SER A 98 8.07 26.90 -4.66
C SER A 98 7.78 25.86 -5.74
N VAL A 99 8.08 26.21 -6.99
CA VAL A 99 7.87 25.33 -8.15
C VAL A 99 9.08 24.42 -8.33
N HIS A 100 8.82 23.13 -8.40
CA HIS A 100 9.79 22.07 -8.64
C HIS A 100 9.46 21.41 -9.97
N ASP A 101 10.30 21.67 -10.96
CA ASP A 101 10.19 21.06 -12.27
C ASP A 101 10.95 19.72 -12.29
N PRO A 102 10.31 18.58 -12.61
CA PRO A 102 10.99 17.29 -12.72
C PRO A 102 12.00 17.22 -13.89
N LEU A 103 12.01 18.21 -14.80
CA LEU A 103 13.01 18.34 -15.86
C LEU A 103 14.22 19.18 -15.44
N ASP A 104 14.10 19.97 -14.38
CA ASP A 104 15.19 20.80 -13.86
C ASP A 104 16.11 19.99 -12.92
N PRO A 105 17.46 20.12 -13.01
CA PRO A 105 18.38 19.41 -12.15
C PRO A 105 18.14 19.62 -10.64
N VAL A 106 17.72 20.82 -10.22
CA VAL A 106 17.46 21.10 -8.79
C VAL A 106 16.15 20.46 -8.34
N GLY A 107 15.11 20.52 -9.18
CA GLY A 107 13.86 19.80 -8.95
C GLY A 107 14.09 18.30 -8.84
N ARG A 108 14.83 17.71 -9.79
CA ARG A 108 15.23 16.29 -9.76
C ARG A 108 15.98 15.91 -8.49
N LEU A 109 16.91 16.75 -8.01
CA LEU A 109 17.65 16.46 -6.79
C LEU A 109 16.72 16.35 -5.58
N LEU A 110 15.79 17.28 -5.40
CA LEU A 110 14.81 17.24 -4.31
C LEU A 110 13.99 15.95 -4.37
N PHE A 111 13.49 15.61 -5.55
CA PHE A 111 12.71 14.39 -5.76
C PHE A 111 13.50 13.12 -5.46
N ASN A 112 14.74 13.03 -5.95
CA ASN A 112 15.62 11.89 -5.71
C ASN A 112 15.96 11.72 -4.22
N VAL A 113 16.18 12.81 -3.48
CA VAL A 113 16.43 12.75 -2.04
C VAL A 113 15.18 12.23 -1.30
N LEU A 114 13.99 12.72 -1.63
CA LEU A 114 12.75 12.23 -1.03
C LEU A 114 12.52 10.74 -1.30
N ALA A 115 12.76 10.30 -2.54
CA ALA A 115 12.69 8.89 -2.92
C ALA A 115 13.69 8.03 -2.14
N MET A 116 14.95 8.47 -2.03
CA MET A 116 15.99 7.74 -1.30
C MET A 116 15.69 7.59 0.19
N VAL A 117 15.18 8.64 0.84
CA VAL A 117 14.79 8.55 2.26
C VAL A 117 13.58 7.61 2.43
N ALA A 118 12.64 7.60 1.49
CA ALA A 118 11.50 6.68 1.51
C ALA A 118 11.92 5.19 1.41
N GLU A 119 12.88 4.89 0.53
CA GLU A 119 13.47 3.54 0.42
C GLU A 119 14.19 3.16 1.70
N PHE A 120 15.02 4.06 2.23
CA PHE A 120 15.77 3.84 3.46
C PHE A 120 14.86 3.51 4.66
N GLU A 121 13.78 4.27 4.88
CA GLU A 121 12.81 3.95 5.94
C GLU A 121 12.14 2.58 5.73
N SER A 122 11.77 2.26 4.49
CA SER A 122 11.16 0.97 4.13
C SER A 122 12.09 -0.19 4.48
N ASP A 123 13.38 -0.04 4.18
CA ASP A 123 14.39 -1.05 4.44
C ASP A 123 14.73 -1.19 5.93
N LEU A 124 14.73 -0.08 6.69
CA LEU A 124 14.83 -0.14 8.16
C LEU A 124 13.67 -0.92 8.80
N ILE A 125 12.43 -0.70 8.34
CA ILE A 125 11.26 -1.43 8.85
C ILE A 125 11.40 -2.93 8.53
N ARG A 126 11.82 -3.28 7.30
CA ARG A 126 12.06 -4.66 6.90
C ARG A 126 13.16 -5.32 7.73
N ALA A 127 14.27 -4.62 7.96
CA ALA A 127 15.39 -5.10 8.76
C ALA A 127 14.95 -5.42 10.20
N ARG A 128 14.25 -4.49 10.85
CA ARG A 128 13.72 -4.68 12.21
C ARG A 128 12.69 -5.81 12.28
N THR A 129 11.83 -5.92 11.26
CA THR A 129 10.85 -7.01 11.18
C THR A 129 11.56 -8.36 11.05
N ARG A 130 12.62 -8.44 10.22
CA ARG A 130 13.42 -9.66 10.04
C ARG A 130 14.14 -10.07 11.33
N GLU A 131 14.75 -9.12 12.05
CA GLU A 131 15.34 -9.38 13.37
C GLU A 131 14.29 -9.86 14.38
N GLY A 132 13.14 -9.17 14.47
CA GLY A 132 12.05 -9.57 15.34
C GLY A 132 11.53 -10.98 15.02
N MET A 133 11.41 -11.33 13.74
CA MET A 133 11.08 -12.68 13.30
C MET A 133 12.14 -13.71 13.68
N GLN A 134 13.44 -13.39 13.54
CA GLN A 134 14.52 -14.30 13.96
C GLN A 134 14.47 -14.56 15.46
N VAL A 135 14.27 -13.53 16.28
CA VAL A 135 14.12 -13.67 17.74
C VAL A 135 12.87 -14.48 18.09
N ALA A 136 11.74 -14.22 17.42
CA ALA A 136 10.50 -14.98 17.64
C ALA A 136 10.63 -16.44 17.19
N LYS A 137 11.39 -16.72 16.11
CA LYS A 137 11.72 -18.08 15.64
C LYS A 137 12.56 -18.82 16.67
N ALA A 138 13.63 -18.18 17.18
CA ALA A 138 14.51 -18.75 18.19
C ALA A 138 13.76 -19.05 19.50
N LYS A 139 12.77 -18.22 19.87
CA LYS A 139 11.88 -18.44 21.03
C LYS A 139 10.72 -19.40 20.75
N GLY A 140 10.65 -20.04 19.57
CA GLY A 140 9.58 -20.98 19.20
C GLY A 140 8.19 -20.36 19.06
N ARG A 141 8.07 -19.03 19.00
CA ARG A 141 6.77 -18.31 18.96
C ARG A 141 6.20 -18.17 17.55
N LEU A 142 7.01 -18.34 16.51
CA LEU A 142 6.51 -18.37 15.13
C LEU A 142 5.89 -19.72 14.83
N ARG A 143 4.57 -19.82 15.01
CA ARG A 143 3.78 -20.93 14.49
C ARG A 143 3.37 -20.58 13.06
N GLY A 144 3.87 -21.35 12.09
CA GLY A 144 3.39 -21.28 10.72
C GLY A 144 1.87 -21.51 10.63
N LYS A 145 1.30 -21.34 9.44
CA LYS A 145 -0.14 -21.57 9.21
C LYS A 145 -0.54 -22.94 9.75
N GLN A 146 -1.43 -22.95 10.75
CA GLN A 146 -1.91 -24.18 11.35
C GLN A 146 -2.61 -25.03 10.27
N PRO A 147 -2.48 -26.37 10.32
CA PRO A 147 -3.23 -27.24 9.43
C PRO A 147 -4.74 -26.95 9.55
N LYS A 148 -5.45 -27.00 8.42
CA LYS A 148 -6.90 -26.74 8.37
C LYS A 148 -7.72 -27.81 9.11
N LEU A 149 -7.20 -29.03 9.15
CA LEU A 149 -7.81 -30.16 9.84
C LEU A 149 -7.22 -30.31 11.24
N SER A 150 -8.08 -30.50 12.24
CA SER A 150 -7.68 -30.85 13.60
C SER A 150 -6.98 -32.22 13.64
N LEU A 151 -6.26 -32.54 14.72
CA LEU A 151 -5.62 -33.85 14.86
C LEU A 151 -6.62 -35.01 14.68
N PRO A 152 -7.80 -35.03 15.34
CA PRO A 152 -8.80 -36.07 15.12
C PRO A 152 -9.25 -36.17 13.66
N GLN A 153 -9.46 -35.03 12.98
CA GLN A 153 -9.84 -35.01 11.58
C GLN A 153 -8.74 -35.56 10.66
N GLN A 154 -7.48 -35.30 10.97
CA GLN A 154 -6.35 -35.87 10.22
C GLN A 154 -6.27 -37.39 10.40
N HIS A 155 -6.49 -37.90 11.61
CA HIS A 155 -6.56 -39.34 11.88
C HIS A 155 -7.70 -39.99 11.11
N HIS A 156 -8.90 -39.42 11.19
CA HIS A 156 -10.07 -39.91 10.47
C HIS A 156 -9.86 -39.89 8.95
N LEU A 157 -9.24 -38.83 8.41
CA LEU A 157 -8.89 -38.76 6.99
C LEU A 157 -7.93 -39.88 6.58
N MET A 158 -6.92 -40.19 7.42
CA MET A 158 -5.97 -41.28 7.14
C MET A 158 -6.62 -42.65 7.24
N GLU A 159 -7.56 -42.87 8.16
CA GLU A 159 -8.30 -44.13 8.27
C GLU A 159 -9.12 -44.39 7.00
N VAL A 160 -9.91 -43.41 6.56
CA VAL A 160 -10.74 -43.52 5.36
C VAL A 160 -9.87 -43.66 4.10
N HIS A 161 -8.76 -42.92 4.02
CA HIS A 161 -7.80 -43.05 2.92
C HIS A 161 -7.17 -44.45 2.87
N ASN A 162 -6.73 -45.00 4.01
CA ASN A 162 -6.09 -46.31 4.07
C ASN A 162 -7.07 -47.47 3.84
N ALA A 163 -8.35 -47.27 4.15
CA ALA A 163 -9.41 -48.22 3.82
C ALA A 163 -9.64 -48.34 2.29
N GLY A 164 -9.14 -47.40 1.49
CA GLY A 164 -9.25 -47.41 0.03
C GLY A 164 -10.68 -47.21 -0.49
N THR A 165 -11.61 -46.78 0.37
CA THR A 165 -13.04 -46.67 0.05
C THR A 165 -13.42 -45.35 -0.61
N HIS A 166 -12.56 -44.34 -0.54
CA HIS A 166 -12.82 -43.00 -1.08
C HIS A 166 -11.64 -42.51 -1.91
N THR A 167 -11.94 -41.87 -3.02
CA THR A 167 -11.00 -41.11 -3.82
C THR A 167 -10.56 -39.83 -3.09
N THR A 168 -9.46 -39.24 -3.52
CA THR A 168 -9.00 -37.94 -2.95
C THR A 168 -9.97 -36.79 -3.19
N ALA A 169 -10.85 -36.91 -4.20
CA ALA A 169 -11.93 -35.97 -4.46
C ALA A 169 -13.05 -36.09 -3.42
N GLU A 170 -13.50 -37.31 -3.15
CA GLU A 170 -14.54 -37.59 -2.15
C GLU A 170 -14.06 -37.26 -0.74
N LEU A 171 -12.79 -37.53 -0.43
CA LEU A 171 -12.17 -37.08 0.84
C LEU A 171 -12.13 -35.56 0.96
N ALA A 172 -11.91 -34.83 -0.14
CA ALA A 172 -11.91 -33.38 -0.12
C ALA A 172 -13.31 -32.84 0.22
N GLU A 173 -14.35 -33.44 -0.36
CA GLU A 173 -15.75 -33.09 -0.09
C GLU A 173 -16.17 -33.47 1.34
N LEU A 174 -15.89 -34.71 1.76
CA LEU A 174 -16.25 -35.24 3.08
C LEU A 174 -15.68 -34.40 4.24
N PHE A 175 -14.45 -33.91 4.07
CA PHE A 175 -13.78 -33.08 5.08
C PHE A 175 -13.93 -31.57 4.82
N ASN A 176 -14.69 -31.16 3.81
CA ASN A 176 -14.89 -29.78 3.38
C ASN A 176 -13.56 -29.00 3.22
N VAL A 177 -12.60 -29.60 2.52
CA VAL A 177 -11.28 -29.02 2.25
C VAL A 177 -10.90 -29.19 0.79
N ALA A 178 -9.98 -28.37 0.29
CA ALA A 178 -9.43 -28.56 -1.05
C ALA A 178 -8.62 -29.87 -1.14
N ARG A 179 -8.60 -30.51 -2.32
CA ARG A 179 -7.79 -31.71 -2.60
C ARG A 179 -6.32 -31.53 -2.19
N SER A 180 -5.75 -30.34 -2.37
CA SER A 180 -4.38 -30.00 -1.93
C SER A 180 -4.17 -30.14 -0.42
N THR A 181 -5.21 -29.93 0.39
CA THR A 181 -5.16 -30.13 1.85
C THR A 181 -5.19 -31.61 2.22
N VAL A 182 -5.92 -32.43 1.46
CA VAL A 182 -5.93 -33.90 1.60
C VAL A 182 -4.52 -34.45 1.31
N TYR A 183 -3.96 -34.15 0.14
CA TYR A 183 -2.60 -34.57 -0.24
C TYR A 183 -1.54 -34.14 0.79
N ARG A 184 -1.59 -32.88 1.25
CA ARG A 184 -0.63 -32.37 2.26
C ARG A 184 -0.78 -33.07 3.61
N THR A 185 -2.01 -33.43 4.00
CA THR A 185 -2.26 -34.17 5.25
C THR A 185 -1.66 -35.57 5.16
N ILE A 186 -1.90 -36.28 4.05
CA ILE A 186 -1.34 -37.61 3.81
C ILE A 186 0.19 -37.56 3.83
N GLN A 187 0.79 -36.64 3.07
CA GLN A 187 2.25 -36.50 2.99
C GLN A 187 2.88 -36.21 4.36
N ARG A 188 2.27 -35.33 5.16
CA ARG A 188 2.76 -35.00 6.51
C ARG A 188 2.69 -36.21 7.44
N GLN A 189 1.59 -36.98 7.40
CA GLN A 189 1.40 -38.17 8.25
C GLN A 189 2.35 -39.31 7.84
N THR A 190 2.58 -39.51 6.55
CA THR A 190 3.56 -40.49 6.05
C THR A 190 4.99 -40.13 6.45
N GLN A 191 5.42 -38.87 6.27
CA GLN A 191 6.76 -38.42 6.70
C GLN A 191 6.97 -38.56 8.22
N THR A 192 5.93 -38.34 9.02
CA THR A 192 5.99 -38.52 10.49
C THR A 192 6.18 -40.00 10.87
N ARG A 193 5.70 -40.94 10.04
CA ARG A 193 5.89 -42.39 10.25
C ARG A 193 7.26 -42.90 9.80
N THR A 194 7.89 -42.30 8.80
CA THR A 194 9.20 -42.74 8.25
C THR A 194 10.39 -42.11 8.98
N GLY A 195 10.20 -40.98 9.67
CA GLY A 195 11.27 -40.26 10.39
C GLY A 195 11.44 -40.65 11.86
N LYS A 196 10.93 -41.81 12.28
CA LYS A 196 11.02 -42.33 13.65
C LYS A 196 11.74 -43.67 13.67
#